data_AF-A0A354ZJN5-F1
#
_entry.id   AF-A0A354ZJN5-F1
#
_cell.length_a   1.000
_cell.length_b   1.000
_cell.length_c   1.000
_cell.angle_alpha   90.00
_cell.angle_beta   90.00
_cell.angle_gamma   90.00
#
_symmetry.space_group_name_H-M   'P 1'
#
loop_
_entity.id
_entity.type
_entity.pdbx_description
1 polymer ?
#
loop_
_entity_poly.entity_id
_entity_poly.type
_entity_poly.pdbx_seq_one_letter_code
_entity_poly.pdbx_strand_id
1 'polypeptide(L)'
;LGIPLFAAAAERCGGGLAIASAPGSGTTVRAVFGLSHIDRAPLGDMAGTLMALSVCNPDVDFVYNRERGDESFRFDTREIRAELDGVPLSDPEVAAFIRDYIEQGERGLGGSL
;
A
#
# COMPACT_ATOMS: atom_id res chain seq x y z
N LEU A 1 -1.89 2.39 15.50
CA LEU A 1 -0.72 1.56 15.93
C LEU A 1 0.54 2.29 15.49
N GLY A 2 1.57 2.40 16.35
CA GLY A 2 2.78 3.16 16.05
C GLY A 2 3.96 2.30 15.59
N ILE A 3 5.07 2.95 15.22
CA ILE A 3 6.33 2.32 14.77
C ILE A 3 6.83 1.21 15.71
N PRO A 4 6.82 1.35 17.05
CA PRO A 4 7.32 0.29 17.94
C PRO A 4 6.57 -1.04 17.80
N LEU A 5 5.24 -1.00 17.61
CA LEU A 5 4.44 -2.20 17.42
C LEU A 5 4.69 -2.83 16.05
N PHE A 6 4.99 -2.01 15.04
CA PHE A 6 5.36 -2.50 13.72
C PHE A 6 6.71 -3.20 13.71
N ALA A 7 7.71 -2.65 14.43
CA ALA A 7 9.00 -3.29 14.63
C ALA A 7 8.87 -4.64 15.35
N ALA A 8 8.15 -4.68 16.47
CA ALA A 8 7.92 -5.91 17.23
C ALA A 8 7.22 -7.00 16.39
N ALA A 9 6.28 -6.62 15.52
CA ALA A 9 5.62 -7.56 14.62
C ALA A 9 6.59 -8.14 13.57
N ALA A 10 7.46 -7.31 12.99
CA ALA A 10 8.46 -7.73 12.02
C ALA A 10 9.50 -8.68 12.63
N GLU A 11 10.02 -8.33 13.81
CA GLU A 11 10.99 -9.15 14.57
C GLU A 11 10.40 -10.51 14.96
N ARG A 12 9.15 -10.53 15.42
CA ARG A 12 8.43 -11.79 15.73
C ARG A 12 8.29 -12.70 14.52
N CYS A 13 8.37 -12.17 13.30
CA CYS A 13 8.27 -12.94 12.06
C CYS A 13 9.64 -13.26 11.44
N GLY A 14 10.73 -13.16 12.22
CA GLY A 14 12.09 -13.42 11.77
C GLY A 14 12.68 -12.34 10.87
N GLY A 15 12.10 -11.14 10.87
CA GLY A 15 12.59 -9.98 10.12
C GLY A 15 13.01 -8.83 11.03
N GLY A 16 12.69 -7.60 10.66
CA GLY A 16 13.07 -6.40 11.41
C GLY A 16 12.62 -5.11 10.76
N LEU A 17 12.94 -3.97 11.40
CA LEU A 17 12.55 -2.63 10.95
C LEU A 17 13.76 -1.70 10.89
N ALA A 18 13.86 -0.91 9.81
CA ALA A 18 14.86 0.13 9.62
C ALA A 18 14.19 1.47 9.32
N ILE A 19 14.78 2.56 9.82
CA ILE A 19 14.32 3.94 9.61
C ILE A 19 15.49 4.76 9.07
N ALA A 20 15.28 5.44 7.96
CA ALA A 20 16.20 6.43 7.41
C ALA A 20 15.49 7.78 7.36
N SER A 21 16.04 8.79 8.02
CA SER A 21 15.47 10.14 8.07
C SER A 21 16.56 11.20 8.18
N ALA A 22 16.32 12.34 7.55
CA ALA A 22 17.14 13.54 7.69
C ALA A 22 16.24 14.78 7.71
N PRO A 23 16.56 15.83 8.50
CA PRO A 23 15.78 17.06 8.53
C PRO A 23 15.58 17.64 7.13
N GLY A 24 14.32 17.86 6.74
CA GLY A 24 13.94 18.39 5.43
C GLY A 24 13.93 17.36 4.28
N SER A 25 14.34 16.11 4.49
CA SER A 25 14.35 15.05 3.46
C SER A 25 13.23 14.01 3.61
N GLY A 26 12.45 14.10 4.69
CA GLY A 26 11.41 13.12 5.01
C GLY A 26 11.96 11.88 5.73
N THR A 27 11.15 10.82 5.73
CA THR A 27 11.43 9.58 6.47
C THR A 27 11.02 8.37 5.67
N THR A 28 11.92 7.40 5.54
CA THR A 28 11.64 6.07 5.00
C THR A 28 11.62 5.06 6.13
N VAL A 29 10.52 4.30 6.23
CA VAL A 29 10.38 3.18 7.16
C VAL A 29 10.28 1.89 6.35
N ARG A 30 11.17 0.94 6.63
CA ARG A 30 11.19 -0.37 5.98
C ARG A 30 11.03 -1.45 7.03
N ALA A 31 9.98 -2.24 6.94
CA ALA A 31 9.80 -3.45 7.74
C ALA A 31 9.86 -4.69 6.84
N VAL A 32 10.51 -5.74 7.32
CA VAL A 32 10.65 -7.01 6.62
C VAL A 32 10.02 -8.10 7.49
N PHE A 33 9.21 -8.95 6.86
CA PHE A 33 8.55 -10.08 7.51
C PHE A 33 8.93 -11.36 6.76
N GLY A 34 9.22 -12.45 7.48
CA GLY A 34 9.42 -13.76 6.85
C GLY A 34 8.13 -14.26 6.21
N LEU A 35 8.15 -14.54 4.90
CA LEU A 35 6.96 -14.90 4.12
C LEU A 35 6.23 -16.14 4.66
N SER A 36 6.98 -17.15 5.09
CA SER A 36 6.46 -18.44 5.59
C SER A 36 6.40 -18.52 7.12
N HIS A 37 6.48 -17.40 7.83
CA HIS A 37 6.42 -17.39 9.30
C HIS A 37 4.98 -17.52 9.79
N ILE A 38 4.71 -18.41 10.76
CA ILE A 38 3.36 -18.68 11.27
C ILE A 38 2.69 -17.46 11.92
N ASP A 39 3.49 -16.61 12.57
CA ASP A 39 3.02 -15.37 13.19
C ASP A 39 2.83 -14.19 12.22
N ARG A 40 3.15 -14.36 10.92
CA ARG A 40 2.96 -13.28 9.94
C ARG A 40 1.48 -13.05 9.74
N ALA A 41 0.99 -11.89 10.20
CA ALA A 41 -0.38 -11.48 9.95
C ALA A 41 -0.63 -11.36 8.43
N PRO A 42 -1.85 -11.68 7.97
CA PRO A 42 -2.22 -11.43 6.59
C PRO A 42 -2.16 -9.93 6.30
N LEU A 43 -1.90 -9.57 5.04
CA LEU A 43 -1.76 -8.16 4.61
C LEU A 43 -3.05 -7.34 4.85
N GLY A 44 -4.22 -7.99 4.81
CA GLY A 44 -5.52 -7.35 4.99
C GLY A 44 -6.13 -6.81 3.70
N ASP A 45 -7.14 -5.93 3.83
CA ASP A 45 -7.83 -5.28 2.72
C ASP A 45 -7.04 -4.05 2.24
N MET A 46 -6.09 -4.28 1.34
CA MET A 46 -5.30 -3.20 0.73
C MET A 46 -6.11 -2.35 -0.25
N ALA A 47 -7.08 -2.93 -0.95
CA ALA A 47 -7.92 -2.17 -1.90
C ALA A 47 -8.77 -1.13 -1.17
N GLY A 48 -9.46 -1.55 -0.09
CA GLY A 48 -10.21 -0.64 0.77
C GLY A 48 -9.31 0.40 1.43
N THR A 49 -8.13 -0.01 1.91
CA THR A 49 -7.16 0.89 2.55
C THR A 49 -6.67 1.98 1.58
N LEU A 50 -6.21 1.60 0.39
CA LEU A 50 -5.68 2.54 -0.60
C LEU A 50 -6.77 3.41 -1.23
N MET A 51 -7.97 2.87 -1.47
CA MET A 51 -9.12 3.67 -1.89
C MET A 51 -9.44 4.75 -0.85
N ALA A 52 -9.57 4.37 0.43
CA ALA A 52 -9.87 5.31 1.51
C ALA A 52 -8.76 6.38 1.65
N LEU A 53 -7.49 5.98 1.59
CA LEU A 53 -6.37 6.91 1.62
C LEU A 53 -6.42 7.93 0.47
N SER A 54 -6.68 7.45 -0.75
CA SER A 54 -6.72 8.28 -1.96
C SER A 54 -7.89 9.26 -1.95
N VAL A 55 -9.07 8.81 -1.53
CA VAL A 55 -10.30 9.62 -1.47
C VAL A 55 -10.24 10.65 -0.34
N CYS A 56 -9.78 10.25 0.85
CA CYS A 56 -9.79 11.11 2.01
C CYS A 56 -8.60 12.08 2.07
N ASN A 57 -7.54 11.87 1.26
CA ASN A 57 -6.35 12.70 1.25
C ASN A 57 -5.93 13.02 -0.21
N PRO A 58 -6.75 13.75 -0.97
CA PRO A 58 -6.56 13.94 -2.42
C PRO A 58 -5.25 14.67 -2.79
N ASP A 59 -4.71 15.46 -1.86
CA ASP A 59 -3.45 16.21 -2.01
C ASP A 59 -2.19 15.36 -1.72
N VAL A 60 -2.37 14.12 -1.25
CA VAL A 60 -1.28 13.21 -0.95
C VAL A 60 -1.11 12.23 -2.10
N ASP A 61 0.14 12.08 -2.54
CA ASP A 61 0.50 11.09 -3.55
C ASP A 61 0.70 9.72 -2.91
N PHE A 62 -0.18 8.78 -3.26
CA PHE A 62 -0.01 7.38 -2.92
C PHE A 62 0.52 6.60 -4.11
N VAL A 63 1.60 5.86 -3.86
CA VAL A 63 2.18 4.88 -4.78
C VAL A 63 2.21 3.54 -4.06
N TYR A 64 1.62 2.53 -4.69
CA TYR A 64 1.57 1.17 -4.18
C TYR A 64 2.17 0.22 -5.22
N ASN A 65 3.23 -0.47 -4.81
CA ASN A 65 3.92 -1.46 -5.63
C ASN A 65 3.81 -2.81 -4.95
N ARG A 66 3.26 -3.79 -5.67
CA ARG A 66 3.17 -5.17 -5.23
C ARG A 66 3.97 -6.05 -6.19
N GLU A 67 4.88 -6.83 -5.64
CA GLU A 67 5.72 -7.76 -6.40
C GLU A 67 5.56 -9.19 -5.84
N ARG A 68 5.48 -10.16 -6.74
CA ARG A 68 5.49 -11.60 -6.42
C ARG A 68 6.20 -12.36 -7.52
N GLY A 69 7.41 -12.83 -7.24
CA GLY A 69 8.25 -13.47 -8.26
C GLY A 69 8.55 -12.47 -9.39
N ASP A 70 8.25 -12.86 -10.63
CA ASP A 70 8.45 -12.02 -11.81
C ASP A 70 7.22 -11.16 -12.16
N GLU A 71 6.14 -11.27 -11.40
CA GLU A 71 4.91 -10.51 -11.62
C GLU A 71 4.83 -9.30 -10.68
N SER A 72 4.32 -8.18 -11.21
CA SER A 72 4.16 -6.95 -10.44
C SER A 72 2.88 -6.20 -10.79
N PHE A 73 2.32 -5.51 -9.80
CA PHE A 73 1.21 -4.58 -9.94
C PHE A 73 1.61 -3.23 -9.34
N ARG A 74 1.27 -2.16 -10.04
CA ARG A 74 1.53 -0.79 -9.59
C ARG A 74 0.24 0.03 -9.64
N PHE A 75 0.00 0.78 -8.59
CA PHE A 75 -1.04 1.78 -8.47
C PHE A 75 -0.39 3.12 -8.11
N ASP A 76 -0.75 4.18 -8.82
CA ASP A 76 -0.20 5.53 -8.63
C ASP A 76 -1.32 6.58 -8.80
N THR A 77 -1.65 7.26 -7.71
CA THR A 77 -2.71 8.29 -7.71
C THR A 77 -2.43 9.46 -8.66
N ARG A 78 -1.16 9.74 -9.00
CA ARG A 78 -0.81 10.81 -9.94
C ARG A 78 -1.19 10.46 -11.37
N GLU A 79 -1.00 9.19 -11.74
CA GLU A 79 -1.36 8.68 -13.06
C GLU A 79 -2.88 8.70 -13.23
N ILE A 80 -3.62 8.27 -12.21
CA ILE A 80 -5.09 8.29 -12.23
C ILE A 80 -5.64 9.72 -12.33
N ARG A 81 -5.12 10.68 -11.54
CA ARG A 81 -5.58 12.08 -11.65
C ARG A 81 -5.32 12.68 -13.03
N ALA A 82 -4.25 12.27 -13.70
CA ALA A 82 -3.95 12.73 -15.05
C ALA A 82 -4.98 12.23 -16.08
N GLU A 83 -5.51 11.02 -15.89
CA GLU A 83 -6.53 10.44 -16.78
C GLU A 83 -7.95 10.99 -16.54
N LEU A 84 -8.22 11.47 -15.33
CA LEU A 84 -9.56 11.93 -14.91
C LEU A 84 -9.92 13.36 -15.35
N ASP A 85 -8.99 14.10 -15.98
CA ASP A 85 -9.20 15.46 -16.51
C ASP A 85 -10.00 16.40 -15.56
N GLY A 86 -9.63 16.39 -14.28
CA GLY A 86 -10.23 17.26 -13.26
C GLY A 86 -11.41 16.66 -12.48
N VAL A 87 -11.86 15.43 -12.80
CA VAL A 87 -12.80 14.70 -11.92
C VAL A 87 -12.09 14.33 -10.62
N PRO A 88 -12.64 14.68 -9.44
CA PRO A 88 -12.00 14.38 -8.16
C PRO A 88 -11.91 12.88 -7.87
N LEU A 89 -10.84 12.44 -7.20
CA LEU A 89 -10.72 11.05 -6.72
C LEU A 89 -11.84 10.66 -5.74
N SER A 90 -12.43 11.64 -5.06
CA SER A 90 -13.54 11.45 -4.12
C SER A 90 -14.90 11.27 -4.78
N ASP A 91 -15.00 11.39 -6.11
CA ASP A 91 -16.22 11.05 -6.82
C ASP A 91 -16.56 9.55 -6.57
N PRO A 92 -17.82 9.21 -6.23
CA PRO A 92 -18.19 7.83 -5.92
C PRO A 92 -17.85 6.81 -7.01
N GLU A 93 -17.97 7.19 -8.29
CA GLU A 93 -17.65 6.29 -9.41
C GLU A 93 -16.14 6.06 -9.51
N VAL A 94 -15.35 7.12 -9.31
CA VAL A 94 -13.89 7.04 -9.27
C VAL A 94 -13.39 6.23 -8.08
N ALA A 95 -13.99 6.42 -6.90
CA ALA A 95 -13.66 5.66 -5.71
C ALA A 95 -13.94 4.15 -5.89
N ALA A 96 -15.08 3.82 -6.51
CA ALA A 96 -15.41 2.44 -6.87
C ALA A 96 -14.40 1.86 -7.87
N PHE A 97 -14.06 2.62 -8.92
CA PHE A 97 -13.05 2.23 -9.90
C PHE A 97 -11.68 1.96 -9.26
N ILE A 98 -11.18 2.86 -8.40
CA ILE A 98 -9.90 2.70 -7.70
C ILE A 98 -9.87 1.38 -6.92
N ARG A 99 -10.94 1.11 -6.16
CA ARG A 99 -11.07 -0.11 -5.38
C ARG A 99 -10.99 -1.34 -6.28
N ASP A 100 -11.79 -1.38 -7.33
CA ASP A 100 -11.87 -2.51 -8.26
C ASP A 100 -10.54 -2.72 -9.01
N TYR A 101 -9.87 -1.65 -9.40
CA TYR A 101 -8.57 -1.68 -10.07
C TYR A 101 -7.50 -2.34 -9.19
N ILE A 102 -7.45 -1.97 -7.91
CA ILE A 102 -6.49 -2.55 -6.95
C ILE A 102 -6.84 -4.00 -6.64
N GLU A 103 -8.11 -4.34 -6.46
CA GLU A 103 -8.53 -5.73 -6.24
C GLU A 103 -8.16 -6.64 -7.43
N GLN A 104 -8.30 -6.14 -8.65
CA GLN A 104 -7.90 -6.88 -9.85
C GLN A 104 -6.38 -7.08 -9.90
N GLY A 105 -5.60 -6.05 -9.59
CA GLY A 105 -4.14 -6.14 -9.50
C GLY A 105 -3.67 -7.16 -8.46
N GLU A 106 -4.20 -7.12 -7.24
CA GLU A 106 -3.89 -8.09 -6.18
C GLU A 106 -4.30 -9.52 -6.55
N ARG A 107 -5.47 -9.68 -7.19
CA ARG A 107 -5.95 -11.00 -7.64
C ARG A 107 -5.03 -11.58 -8.73
N GLY A 108 -4.53 -10.73 -9.64
CA GLY A 108 -3.56 -11.11 -10.67
C GLY A 108 -2.27 -11.69 -10.08
N LEU A 109 -1.85 -11.19 -8.92
CA LEU A 109 -0.66 -11.66 -8.19
C LEU A 109 -0.96 -12.80 -7.21
N GLY A 110 -2.13 -13.45 -7.31
CA GLY A 110 -2.51 -14.61 -6.50
C GLY A 110 -2.94 -14.29 -5.06
N GLY A 111 -3.51 -13.11 -4.82
CA GLY A 111 -4.24 -12.74 -3.60
C GLY A 111 -3.40 -12.51 -2.34
N SER A 112 -4.01 -11.90 -1.32
CA SER A 112 -3.37 -11.63 -0.03
C SER A 112 -3.15 -12.93 0.76
N LEU A 113 -1.87 -13.25 1.02
CA LEU A 113 -1.46 -14.27 1.98
C LEU A 113 -1.36 -13.71 3.40
#